data_AF-A0A428NF17-F1
#
_entry.id   AF-A0A428NF17-F1
#
_cell.length_a   1.000
_cell.length_b   1.000
_cell.length_c   1.000
_cell.angle_alpha   90.00
_cell.angle_beta   90.00
_cell.angle_gamma   90.00
#
_symmetry.space_group_name_H-M   'P 1'
#
loop_
_entity.id
_entity.type
_entity.pdbx_description
1 polymer ?
#
loop_
_entity_poly.entity_id
_entity_poly.type
_entity_poly.pdbx_seq_one_letter_code
_entity_poly.pdbx_strand_id
1 'polypeptide(L)'
;MDSLSLSPTNMEMVPSGQLGLHLLQGCLLEAQRADKVAFHLVGLRNSLPEAPHAHLVVTTEEIRISAQLLRELAEYSQTHFSRVPVVLDYLEIILPCLSRSLRDITTHYEDRTLTKENRWRKMYHSMTTEAGGLSLPQRFILYNHFLTLLRELLTRSPNFDFNSMESVRLQIMQLREARGIPPPPIRLNPTIRPDVILDDSNLTSSVHWAEQIFSLPLPSRTALKHQHSSKSYGPHLPWNQIRMPSDARVLFMRPFNERQITLIVYQSARDRCPYFLLRIYHMGSPWFSLRGAHELCVEREGSSLQFWRWSPNEGCAKLWANLCFMTWE
;
A
#
# COMPACT_ATOMS: atom_id res chain seq x y z
N MET A 1 -13.15 54.57 -25.59
CA MET A 1 -13.51 53.23 -26.08
C MET A 1 -12.21 52.43 -26.07
N ASP A 2 -11.86 51.92 -24.89
CA ASP A 2 -10.63 51.15 -24.69
C ASP A 2 -11.03 49.75 -24.21
N SER A 3 -10.87 48.78 -25.10
CA SER A 3 -11.12 47.36 -24.84
C SER A 3 -9.86 46.72 -24.27
N LEU A 4 -9.85 46.50 -22.95
CA LEU A 4 -8.87 45.67 -22.27
C LEU A 4 -9.19 44.18 -22.51
N SER A 5 -8.34 43.52 -23.29
CA SER A 5 -8.35 42.06 -23.46
C SER A 5 -7.68 41.40 -22.25
N LEU A 6 -8.48 40.77 -21.38
CA LEU A 6 -8.00 39.87 -20.34
C LEU A 6 -7.61 38.53 -20.97
N SER A 7 -6.32 38.21 -20.92
CA SER A 7 -5.79 36.87 -21.16
C SER A 7 -6.21 35.91 -20.05
N PRO A 8 -6.77 34.72 -20.33
CA PRO A 8 -7.01 33.74 -19.30
C PRO A 8 -5.70 33.02 -18.98
N THR A 9 -5.26 33.14 -17.73
CA THR A 9 -4.23 32.31 -17.13
C THR A 9 -4.69 30.85 -17.14
N ASN A 10 -4.07 30.04 -18.01
CA ASN A 10 -4.21 28.58 -17.98
C ASN A 10 -3.68 28.05 -16.65
N MET A 11 -4.59 27.82 -15.70
CA MET A 11 -4.32 26.98 -14.54
C MET A 11 -4.30 25.54 -15.05
N GLU A 12 -3.11 25.02 -15.36
CA GLU A 12 -2.93 23.61 -15.69
C GLU A 12 -3.44 22.75 -14.53
N MET A 13 -4.65 22.21 -14.68
CA MET A 13 -5.14 21.17 -13.81
C MET A 13 -4.32 19.91 -14.07
N VAL A 14 -3.33 19.67 -13.20
CA VAL A 14 -2.63 18.39 -13.13
C VAL A 14 -3.70 17.30 -12.97
N PRO A 15 -3.80 16.31 -13.87
CA PRO A 15 -4.83 15.29 -13.78
C PRO A 15 -4.65 14.53 -12.46
N SER A 16 -5.69 14.47 -11.64
CA SER A 16 -5.70 13.82 -10.32
C SER A 16 -5.17 12.36 -10.32
N GLY A 17 -5.14 11.71 -11.49
CA GLY A 17 -4.52 10.40 -11.69
C GLY A 17 -2.98 10.37 -11.64
N GLN A 18 -2.27 11.45 -11.97
CA GLN A 18 -0.80 11.51 -11.89
C GLN A 18 -0.31 11.64 -10.45
N LEU A 19 -1.01 12.40 -9.60
CA LEU A 19 -0.63 12.59 -8.19
C LEU A 19 -0.81 11.30 -7.38
N GLY A 20 -1.89 10.55 -7.64
CA GLY A 20 -2.11 9.23 -7.07
C GLY A 20 -0.98 8.26 -7.43
N LEU A 21 -0.49 8.26 -8.67
CA LEU A 21 0.60 7.38 -9.09
C LEU A 21 1.93 7.67 -8.40
N HIS A 22 2.27 8.94 -8.19
CA HIS A 22 3.53 9.33 -7.53
C HIS A 22 3.59 8.93 -6.06
N LEU A 23 2.49 9.09 -5.31
CA LEU A 23 2.47 8.74 -3.88
C LEU A 23 2.31 7.23 -3.63
N LEU A 24 1.63 6.51 -4.53
CA LEU A 24 1.61 5.05 -4.52
C LEU A 24 2.98 4.44 -4.80
N GLN A 25 3.70 5.01 -5.76
CA GLN A 25 5.10 4.68 -5.96
C GLN A 25 5.95 5.01 -4.72
N GLY A 26 5.63 6.11 -4.01
CA GLY A 26 6.23 6.48 -2.72
C GLY A 26 6.03 5.42 -1.62
N CYS A 27 4.80 4.95 -1.41
CA CYS A 27 4.52 3.88 -0.43
C CYS A 27 5.31 2.60 -0.72
N LEU A 28 5.34 2.18 -1.99
CA LEU A 28 6.04 0.96 -2.39
C LEU A 28 7.56 1.07 -2.28
N LEU A 29 8.11 2.23 -2.66
CA LEU A 29 9.53 2.53 -2.50
C LEU A 29 9.95 2.46 -1.03
N GLU A 30 9.17 3.11 -0.15
CA GLU A 30 9.48 3.12 1.29
C GLU A 30 9.25 1.74 1.93
N ALA A 31 8.29 0.94 1.45
CA ALA A 31 8.12 -0.45 1.89
C ALA A 31 9.38 -1.29 1.60
N GLN A 32 9.96 -1.15 0.41
CA GLN A 32 11.19 -1.86 0.05
C GLN A 32 12.39 -1.39 0.87
N ARG A 33 12.47 -0.09 1.13
CA ARG A 33 13.51 0.46 2.01
C ARG A 33 13.37 -0.11 3.42
N ALA A 34 12.14 -0.22 3.92
CA ALA A 34 11.86 -0.83 5.21
C ALA A 34 12.29 -2.31 5.25
N ASP A 35 12.02 -3.12 4.22
CA ASP A 35 12.52 -4.50 4.16
C ASP A 35 14.05 -4.58 4.24
N LYS A 36 14.73 -3.73 3.46
CA LYS A 36 16.20 -3.70 3.43
C LYS A 36 16.77 -3.34 4.80
N VAL A 37 16.18 -2.34 5.45
CA VAL A 37 16.57 -1.93 6.81
C VAL A 37 16.31 -3.06 7.80
N ALA A 38 15.12 -3.68 7.79
CA ALA A 38 14.81 -4.81 8.67
C ALA A 38 15.79 -5.97 8.47
N PHE A 39 16.14 -6.30 7.22
CA PHE A 39 17.13 -7.31 6.89
C PHE A 39 18.52 -6.97 7.47
N HIS A 40 18.98 -5.72 7.32
CA HIS A 40 20.23 -5.25 7.91
C HIS A 40 20.22 -5.36 9.45
N LEU A 41 19.12 -5.00 10.10
CA LEU A 41 18.99 -5.08 11.57
C LEU A 41 18.98 -6.52 12.09
N VAL A 42 18.38 -7.47 11.36
CA VAL A 42 18.51 -8.90 11.66
C VAL A 42 19.98 -9.34 11.56
N GLY A 43 20.66 -8.96 10.48
CA GLY A 43 22.08 -9.27 10.31
C GLY A 43 22.95 -8.64 11.41
N LEU A 44 22.59 -7.44 11.87
CA LEU A 44 23.24 -6.79 13.01
C LEU A 44 23.06 -7.61 14.28
N ARG A 45 21.80 -7.92 14.63
CA ARG A 45 21.44 -8.72 15.82
C ARG A 45 22.22 -10.02 15.88
N ASN A 46 22.27 -10.77 14.79
CA ASN A 46 22.93 -12.07 14.72
C ASN A 46 24.45 -12.00 14.92
N SER A 47 25.03 -10.80 14.90
CA SER A 47 26.46 -10.57 15.09
C SER A 47 26.81 -9.91 16.42
N LEU A 48 25.81 -9.64 17.27
CA LEU A 48 26.01 -9.13 18.62
C LEU A 48 26.10 -10.29 19.62
N PRO A 49 26.82 -10.14 20.74
CA PRO A 49 26.87 -11.14 21.80
C PRO A 49 25.47 -11.41 22.41
N GLU A 50 25.31 -12.56 23.09
CA GLU A 50 24.06 -13.14 23.65
C GLU A 50 23.26 -12.28 24.67
N ALA A 51 23.52 -10.97 24.77
CA ALA A 51 22.66 -10.08 25.52
C ALA A 51 21.27 -9.95 24.84
N PRO A 52 20.18 -9.85 25.60
CA PRO A 52 18.85 -9.62 25.05
C PRO A 52 18.75 -8.21 24.46
N HIS A 53 18.93 -8.08 23.14
CA HIS A 53 18.71 -6.84 22.39
C HIS A 53 17.22 -6.62 22.10
N ALA A 54 16.39 -6.57 23.15
CA ALA A 54 14.92 -6.52 23.03
C ALA A 54 14.44 -5.35 22.15
N HIS A 55 14.99 -4.15 22.35
CA HIS A 55 14.66 -2.98 21.55
C HIS A 55 15.03 -3.12 20.06
N LEU A 56 16.12 -3.84 19.74
CA LEU A 56 16.49 -4.13 18.35
C LEU A 56 15.49 -5.09 17.71
N VAL A 57 15.06 -6.12 18.43
CA VAL A 57 14.06 -7.09 17.96
C VAL A 57 12.73 -6.38 17.69
N VAL A 58 12.22 -5.61 18.66
CA VAL A 58 10.95 -4.88 18.51
C VAL A 58 11.05 -3.87 17.36
N THR A 59 12.13 -3.10 17.29
CA THR A 59 12.34 -2.15 16.18
C THR A 59 12.32 -2.86 14.82
N THR A 60 12.99 -4.00 14.71
CA THR A 60 13.03 -4.77 13.46
C THR A 60 11.63 -5.23 13.04
N GLU A 61 10.82 -5.69 14.00
CA GLU A 61 9.47 -6.17 13.73
C GLU A 61 8.53 -5.03 13.35
N GLU A 62 8.57 -3.92 14.08
CA GLU A 62 7.76 -2.74 13.76
C GLU A 62 8.10 -2.16 12.37
N ILE A 63 9.35 -2.24 11.93
CA ILE A 63 9.74 -1.85 10.57
C ILE A 63 9.12 -2.78 9.51
N ARG A 64 9.01 -4.09 9.79
CA ARG A 64 8.33 -5.03 8.88
C ARG A 64 6.84 -4.75 8.80
N ILE A 65 6.21 -4.43 9.93
CA ILE A 65 4.81 -4.01 9.98
C ILE A 65 4.62 -2.74 9.14
N SER A 66 5.52 -1.76 9.23
CA SER A 66 5.48 -0.58 8.37
C SER A 66 5.53 -0.95 6.89
N ALA A 67 6.44 -1.85 6.49
CA ALA A 67 6.54 -2.31 5.10
C ALA A 67 5.25 -2.97 4.62
N GLN A 68 4.63 -3.80 5.45
CA GLN A 68 3.35 -4.43 5.16
C GLN A 68 2.23 -3.40 4.99
N LEU A 69 2.08 -2.46 5.94
CA LEU A 69 1.04 -1.43 5.91
C LEU A 69 1.17 -0.50 4.70
N LEU A 70 2.39 -0.16 4.30
CA LEU A 70 2.64 0.64 3.10
C LEU A 70 2.22 -0.08 1.82
N ARG A 71 2.47 -1.39 1.71
CA ARG A 71 1.96 -2.19 0.58
C ARG A 71 0.44 -2.31 0.61
N GLU A 72 -0.15 -2.47 1.79
CA GLU A 72 -1.60 -2.49 1.98
C GLU A 72 -2.27 -1.22 1.47
N LEU A 73 -1.77 -0.05 1.89
CA LEU A 73 -2.27 1.24 1.42
C LEU A 73 -2.14 1.38 -0.09
N ALA A 74 -1.01 0.96 -0.66
CA ALA A 74 -0.80 1.01 -2.10
C ALA A 74 -1.76 0.09 -2.86
N GLU A 75 -2.10 -1.06 -2.32
CA GLU A 75 -3.07 -1.99 -2.90
C GLU A 75 -4.50 -1.45 -2.81
N TYR A 76 -4.95 -1.04 -1.63
CA TYR A 76 -6.31 -0.54 -1.41
C TYR A 76 -6.61 0.77 -2.15
N SER A 77 -5.57 1.55 -2.46
CA SER A 77 -5.75 2.76 -3.27
C SER A 77 -6.30 2.49 -4.67
N GLN A 78 -6.01 1.31 -5.23
CA GLN A 78 -6.42 0.92 -6.57
C GLN A 78 -7.92 0.64 -6.62
N THR A 79 -8.52 0.33 -5.47
CA THR A 79 -9.94 -0.02 -5.34
C THR A 79 -10.79 1.06 -4.73
N HIS A 80 -10.19 1.86 -3.84
CA HIS A 80 -10.82 3.01 -3.23
C HIS A 80 -10.26 4.30 -3.87
N PHE A 81 -10.10 4.31 -5.20
CA PHE A 81 -9.45 5.42 -5.94
C PHE A 81 -10.10 6.77 -5.63
N SER A 82 -11.43 6.80 -5.50
CA SER A 82 -12.20 8.02 -5.20
C SER A 82 -11.84 8.64 -3.86
N ARG A 83 -11.23 7.86 -2.96
CA ARG A 83 -10.84 8.26 -1.60
C ARG A 83 -9.33 8.46 -1.45
N VAL A 84 -8.56 8.10 -2.47
CA VAL A 84 -7.11 8.37 -2.51
C VAL A 84 -6.80 9.82 -2.20
N PRO A 85 -7.47 10.84 -2.79
CA PRO A 85 -7.18 12.24 -2.49
C PRO A 85 -7.20 12.58 -0.99
N VAL A 86 -8.15 12.02 -0.23
CA VAL A 86 -8.27 12.24 1.22
C VAL A 86 -7.07 11.65 1.97
N VAL A 87 -6.56 10.50 1.52
CA VAL A 87 -5.43 9.80 2.16
C VAL A 87 -4.08 10.40 1.76
N LEU A 88 -3.98 11.03 0.58
CA LEU A 88 -2.73 11.64 0.09
C LEU A 88 -2.20 12.71 1.05
N ASP A 89 -3.07 13.60 1.54
CA ASP A 89 -2.67 14.69 2.44
C ASP A 89 -2.04 14.16 3.74
N TYR A 90 -2.57 13.04 4.26
CA TYR A 90 -2.02 12.41 5.45
C TYR A 90 -0.75 11.59 5.14
N LEU A 91 -0.62 11.00 3.96
CA LEU A 91 0.62 10.34 3.52
C LEU A 91 1.79 11.32 3.42
N GLU A 92 1.53 12.56 3.00
CA GLU A 92 2.55 13.63 2.98
C GLU A 92 3.06 14.00 4.38
N ILE A 93 2.27 13.76 5.42
CA ILE A 93 2.67 13.96 6.83
C ILE A 93 3.64 12.87 7.26
N ILE A 94 3.31 11.59 7.01
CA ILE A 94 4.03 10.46 7.57
C ILE A 94 5.22 9.97 6.74
N LEU A 95 5.11 9.94 5.40
CA LEU A 95 6.13 9.35 4.54
C LEU A 95 7.51 10.02 4.70
N PRO A 96 7.63 11.36 4.78
CA PRO A 96 8.93 11.99 5.02
C PRO A 96 9.56 11.60 6.36
N CYS A 97 8.76 11.50 7.42
CA CYS A 97 9.23 11.10 8.75
C CYS A 97 9.73 9.65 8.77
N LEU A 98 8.95 8.74 8.19
CA LEU A 98 9.31 7.33 8.06
C LEU A 98 10.56 7.15 7.18
N SER A 99 10.58 7.81 6.01
CA SER A 99 11.70 7.81 5.07
C SER A 99 12.99 8.28 5.72
N ARG A 100 12.94 9.40 6.48
CA ARG A 100 14.08 9.91 7.24
C ARG A 100 14.57 8.91 8.27
N SER A 101 13.68 8.31 9.07
CA SER A 101 14.05 7.28 10.07
C SER A 101 14.75 6.07 9.45
N LEU A 102 14.26 5.57 8.31
CA LEU A 102 14.89 4.46 7.59
C LEU A 102 16.29 4.82 7.05
N ARG A 103 16.46 6.06 6.55
CA ARG A 103 17.75 6.58 6.06
C ARG A 103 18.76 6.77 7.19
N ASP A 104 18.33 7.30 8.33
CA ASP A 104 19.18 7.49 9.50
C ASP A 104 19.67 6.13 10.02
N ILE A 105 18.79 5.13 10.11
CA ILE A 105 19.17 3.75 10.47
C ILE A 105 20.21 3.20 9.49
N THR A 106 19.98 3.37 8.19
CA THR A 106 20.91 2.91 7.16
C THR A 106 22.29 3.57 7.34
N THR A 107 22.31 4.88 7.57
CA THR A 107 23.55 5.66 7.78
C THR A 107 24.32 5.15 9.00
N HIS A 108 23.64 4.92 10.12
CA HIS A 108 24.29 4.37 11.31
C HIS A 108 24.78 2.92 11.12
N TYR A 109 24.02 2.10 10.40
CA TYR A 109 24.39 0.72 10.11
C TYR A 109 25.63 0.63 9.21
N GLU A 110 25.74 1.54 8.24
CA GLU A 110 26.82 1.60 7.25
C GLU A 110 28.10 2.27 7.79
N ASP A 111 28.08 2.90 8.97
CA ASP A 111 29.24 3.54 9.60
C ASP A 111 30.32 2.52 9.97
N ARG A 112 31.24 2.26 9.03
CA ARG A 112 32.33 1.28 9.18
C ARG A 112 33.40 1.69 10.19
N THR A 113 33.38 2.94 10.67
CA THR A 113 34.34 3.41 11.69
C THR A 113 34.05 2.81 13.07
N LEU A 114 32.84 2.30 13.28
CA LEU A 114 32.40 1.71 14.54
C LEU A 114 32.28 0.18 14.46
N THR A 115 32.51 -0.46 15.60
CA THR A 115 32.13 -1.88 15.80
C THR A 115 30.62 -2.04 15.69
N LYS A 116 30.14 -3.23 15.32
CA LYS A 116 28.70 -3.51 15.14
C LYS A 116 27.88 -3.18 16.40
N GLU A 117 28.40 -3.50 17.58
CA GLU A 117 27.78 -3.15 18.86
C GLU A 117 27.69 -1.64 19.06
N ASN A 118 28.79 -0.91 18.80
CA ASN A 118 28.78 0.55 18.91
C ASN A 118 27.88 1.22 17.86
N ARG A 119 27.68 0.61 16.68
CA ARG A 119 26.69 1.09 15.69
C ARG A 119 25.28 1.01 16.26
N TRP A 120 24.89 -0.14 16.83
CA TRP A 120 23.58 -0.29 17.47
C TRP A 120 23.38 0.72 18.60
N ARG A 121 24.34 0.79 19.54
CA ARG A 121 24.25 1.68 20.71
C ARG A 121 24.17 3.15 20.29
N LYS A 122 25.03 3.60 19.36
CA LYS A 122 25.02 4.97 18.85
C LYS A 122 23.73 5.28 18.11
N MET A 123 23.26 4.39 17.25
CA MET A 123 22.00 4.55 16.53
C MET A 123 20.82 4.70 17.49
N TYR A 124 20.69 3.78 18.46
CA TYR A 124 19.58 3.77 19.40
C TYR A 124 19.55 5.06 20.22
N HIS A 125 20.68 5.48 20.79
CA HIS A 125 20.74 6.70 21.60
C HIS A 125 20.58 7.97 20.76
N SER A 126 21.32 8.10 19.65
CA SER A 126 21.27 9.29 18.79
C SER A 126 19.87 9.54 18.27
N MET A 127 19.21 8.50 17.75
CA MET A 127 17.87 8.63 17.23
C MET A 127 16.86 8.91 18.35
N THR A 128 17.00 8.28 19.52
CA THR A 128 16.09 8.55 20.66
C THR A 128 16.18 10.02 21.12
N THR A 129 17.39 10.57 21.21
CA THR A 129 17.60 11.97 21.61
C THR A 129 17.06 12.96 20.58
N GLU A 130 17.24 12.69 19.29
CA GLU A 130 16.73 13.54 18.18
C GLU A 130 15.20 13.71 18.22
N ALA A 131 14.46 12.69 18.68
CA ALA A 131 13.01 12.64 18.63
C ALA A 131 12.34 13.02 19.97
N GLY A 132 12.90 13.98 20.71
CA GLY A 132 12.34 14.41 21.99
C GLY A 132 12.27 13.28 23.03
N GLY A 133 13.17 12.28 22.94
CA GLY A 133 13.20 11.12 23.83
C GLY A 133 12.35 9.93 23.36
N LEU A 134 11.66 10.02 22.22
CA LEU A 134 10.88 8.90 21.68
C LEU A 134 11.83 7.79 21.18
N SER A 135 11.79 6.65 21.87
CA SER A 135 12.65 5.51 21.52
C SER A 135 12.36 5.01 20.09
N LEU A 136 13.37 4.40 19.47
CA LEU A 136 13.25 3.91 18.10
C LEU A 136 12.09 2.92 17.90
N PRO A 137 11.84 1.93 18.78
CA PRO A 137 10.65 1.08 18.70
C PRO A 137 9.34 1.88 18.75
N GLN A 138 9.20 2.77 19.73
CA GLN A 138 7.99 3.57 19.93
C GLN A 138 7.69 4.48 18.73
N ARG A 139 8.74 4.97 18.05
CA ARG A 139 8.60 5.74 16.82
C ARG A 139 7.95 4.93 15.69
N PHE A 140 8.36 3.67 15.49
CA PHE A 140 7.74 2.83 14.47
C PHE A 140 6.35 2.36 14.88
N ILE A 141 6.10 2.12 16.17
CA ILE A 141 4.73 1.88 16.69
C ILE A 141 3.82 3.07 16.35
N LEU A 142 4.28 4.30 16.56
CA LEU A 142 3.54 5.51 16.21
C LEU A 142 3.23 5.58 14.71
N TYR A 143 4.23 5.27 13.86
CA TYR A 143 4.04 5.22 12.41
C TYR A 143 3.02 4.15 12.00
N ASN A 144 3.13 2.95 12.56
CA ASN A 144 2.26 1.82 12.26
C ASN A 144 0.82 2.09 12.68
N HIS A 145 0.64 2.74 13.83
CA HIS A 145 -0.69 3.15 14.29
C HIS A 145 -1.32 4.14 13.29
N PHE A 146 -0.58 5.15 12.85
CA PHE A 146 -1.07 6.10 11.86
C PHE A 146 -1.38 5.46 10.51
N LEU A 147 -0.49 4.61 10.00
CA LEU A 147 -0.70 3.88 8.74
C LEU A 147 -1.91 2.93 8.82
N THR A 148 -2.17 2.34 9.99
CA THR A 148 -3.36 1.52 10.24
C THR A 148 -4.63 2.35 10.16
N LEU A 149 -4.67 3.52 10.80
CA LEU A 149 -5.80 4.44 10.73
C LEU A 149 -6.01 4.97 9.30
N LEU A 150 -4.94 5.18 8.53
CA LEU A 150 -5.05 5.54 7.11
C LEU A 150 -5.64 4.41 6.27
N ARG A 151 -5.28 3.16 6.57
CA ARG A 151 -5.85 1.99 5.90
C ARG A 151 -7.34 1.90 6.20
N GLU A 152 -7.73 2.06 7.46
CA GLU A 152 -9.13 2.07 7.89
C GLU A 152 -9.93 3.22 7.29
N LEU A 153 -9.33 4.40 7.24
CA LEU A 153 -9.90 5.55 6.54
C LEU A 153 -10.13 5.20 5.07
N LEU A 154 -9.15 4.64 4.37
CA LEU A 154 -9.24 4.28 2.95
C LEU A 154 -10.32 3.23 2.68
N THR A 155 -10.38 2.18 3.51
CA THR A 155 -11.28 1.03 3.34
C THR A 155 -12.67 1.22 3.94
N ARG A 156 -12.95 2.36 4.59
CA ARG A 156 -14.28 2.65 5.18
C ARG A 156 -14.58 1.68 6.34
N SER A 157 -13.54 1.34 7.10
CA SER A 157 -13.66 0.44 8.24
C SER A 157 -14.65 1.01 9.27
N PRO A 158 -15.58 0.21 9.81
CA PRO A 158 -16.46 0.65 10.90
C PRO A 158 -15.68 0.97 12.19
N ASN A 159 -14.43 0.50 12.29
CA ASN A 159 -13.56 0.73 13.42
C ASN A 159 -12.72 2.02 13.30
N PHE A 160 -12.89 2.77 12.20
CA PHE A 160 -12.12 4.00 11.99
C PHE A 160 -12.45 5.05 13.06
N ASP A 161 -11.44 5.47 13.81
CA ASP A 161 -11.54 6.54 14.81
C ASP A 161 -10.78 7.79 14.37
N PHE A 162 -11.54 8.84 14.02
CA PHE A 162 -10.99 10.13 13.62
C PHE A 162 -10.23 10.84 14.76
N ASN A 163 -10.68 10.69 16.01
CA ASN A 163 -10.02 11.34 17.15
C ASN A 163 -8.64 10.73 17.40
N SER A 164 -8.54 9.41 17.31
CA SER A 164 -7.25 8.71 17.34
C SER A 164 -6.35 9.15 16.18
N MET A 165 -6.88 9.28 14.96
CA MET A 165 -6.11 9.75 13.81
C MET A 165 -5.54 11.15 14.04
N GLU A 166 -6.35 12.08 14.53
CA GLU A 166 -5.93 13.46 14.76
C GLU A 166 -4.90 13.57 15.90
N SER A 167 -5.08 12.81 16.99
CA SER A 167 -4.10 12.72 18.08
C SER A 167 -2.73 12.24 17.59
N VAL A 168 -2.72 11.16 16.80
CA VAL A 168 -1.49 10.58 16.25
C VAL A 168 -0.86 11.51 15.21
N ARG A 169 -1.68 12.20 14.41
CA ARG A 169 -1.22 13.22 13.45
C ARG A 169 -0.43 14.31 14.16
N LEU A 170 -0.94 14.82 15.29
CA LEU A 170 -0.26 15.86 16.08
C LEU A 170 1.09 15.35 16.62
N GLN A 171 1.15 14.11 17.12
CA GLN A 171 2.41 13.52 17.59
C GLN A 171 3.43 13.37 16.46
N ILE A 172 3.00 12.97 15.26
CA ILE A 172 3.89 12.89 14.09
C ILE A 172 4.35 14.28 13.65
N MET A 173 3.50 15.30 13.73
CA MET A 173 3.87 16.68 13.41
C MET A 173 4.92 17.23 14.40
N GLN A 174 4.80 16.94 15.69
CA GLN A 174 5.83 17.28 16.68
C GLN A 174 7.15 16.57 16.38
N LEU A 175 7.10 15.28 16.03
CA LEU A 175 8.29 14.54 15.61
C LEU A 175 8.90 15.12 14.33
N ARG A 176 8.07 15.58 13.40
CA ARG A 176 8.50 16.20 12.14
C ARG A 176 9.26 17.50 12.41
N GLU A 177 8.71 18.35 13.28
CA GLU A 177 9.31 19.60 13.71
C GLU A 177 10.65 19.37 14.43
N ALA A 178 10.69 18.45 15.40
CA ALA A 178 11.91 18.10 16.13
C ALA A 178 13.06 17.65 15.22
N ARG A 179 12.72 17.12 14.03
CA ARG A 179 13.68 16.62 13.04
C ARG A 179 13.95 17.58 11.88
N GLY A 180 13.44 18.81 11.97
CA GLY A 180 13.63 19.84 10.95
C GLY A 180 13.05 19.47 9.58
N ILE A 181 12.07 18.56 9.53
CA ILE A 181 11.39 18.21 8.28
C ILE A 181 10.35 19.30 8.01
N PRO A 182 10.36 19.97 6.84
CA PRO A 182 9.46 21.07 6.55
C PRO A 182 8.00 20.61 6.64
N PRO A 183 7.04 21.44 7.10
CA PRO A 183 5.63 21.06 7.15
C PRO A 183 5.13 20.64 5.74
N PRO A 184 4.11 19.78 5.65
CA PRO A 184 3.55 19.42 4.35
C PRO A 184 3.09 20.69 3.60
N PRO A 185 3.29 20.76 2.27
CA PRO A 185 2.83 21.91 1.49
C PRO A 185 1.33 22.10 1.73
N ILE A 186 0.92 23.32 2.05
CA ILE A 186 -0.43 23.64 2.51
C ILE A 186 -1.47 23.20 1.47
N ARG A 187 -2.08 22.04 1.69
CA ARG A 187 -3.35 21.59 1.07
C ARG A 187 -4.38 21.21 2.11
N LEU A 188 -4.26 21.73 3.33
CA LEU A 188 -5.30 21.65 4.34
C LEU A 188 -6.43 22.61 3.92
N ASN A 189 -7.30 22.18 3.01
CA ASN A 189 -8.62 22.79 2.89
C ASN A 189 -9.30 22.61 4.26
N PRO A 190 -9.54 23.68 5.05
CA PRO A 190 -10.11 23.57 6.39
C PRO A 190 -11.59 23.15 6.38
N THR A 191 -12.11 22.65 5.25
CA THR A 191 -13.54 22.54 4.95
C THR A 191 -13.96 21.14 4.53
N ILE A 192 -13.07 20.15 4.53
CA ILE A 192 -13.53 18.75 4.40
C ILE A 192 -13.98 18.30 5.78
N ARG A 193 -15.21 18.71 6.16
CA ARG A 193 -15.90 18.15 7.32
C ARG A 193 -15.96 16.62 7.13
N PRO A 194 -15.65 15.81 8.16
CA PRO A 194 -15.83 14.36 8.13
C PRO A 194 -17.24 13.97 7.68
N ASP A 195 -18.24 14.80 7.99
CA ASP A 195 -19.63 14.62 7.58
C ASP A 195 -19.80 14.54 6.05
N VAL A 196 -18.99 15.24 5.25
CA VAL A 196 -19.08 15.17 3.78
C VAL A 196 -18.35 13.94 3.21
N ILE A 197 -17.41 13.34 3.96
CA ILE A 197 -16.73 12.08 3.57
C ILE A 197 -17.58 10.85 3.94
N LEU A 198 -18.41 10.97 4.98
CA LEU A 198 -19.29 9.93 5.50
C LEU A 198 -20.70 9.97 4.90
N ASP A 199 -21.18 11.14 4.48
CA ASP A 199 -22.50 11.31 3.87
C ASP A 199 -22.43 11.11 2.35
N ASP A 200 -22.10 9.88 1.96
CA ASP A 200 -22.21 9.40 0.58
C ASP A 200 -23.55 8.62 0.43
N SER A 201 -24.60 9.17 1.03
CA SER A 201 -25.99 8.69 0.98
C SER A 201 -26.58 8.70 -0.45
N ASN A 202 -25.80 9.14 -1.46
CA ASN A 202 -26.16 9.09 -2.88
C ASN A 202 -25.70 7.82 -3.62
N LEU A 203 -25.06 6.85 -2.97
CA LEU A 203 -24.69 5.55 -3.55
C LEU A 203 -25.71 4.43 -3.23
N THR A 204 -27.00 4.71 -3.41
CA THR A 204 -28.03 3.67 -3.60
C THR A 204 -27.87 2.91 -4.93
N SER A 205 -26.64 2.77 -5.43
CA SER A 205 -26.32 1.77 -6.43
C SER A 205 -26.37 0.42 -5.72
N SER A 206 -27.31 -0.43 -6.11
CA SER A 206 -27.43 -1.80 -5.61
C SER A 206 -26.04 -2.43 -5.45
N VAL A 207 -25.71 -2.88 -4.23
CA VAL A 207 -24.45 -3.56 -3.95
C VAL A 207 -24.35 -4.76 -4.89
N HIS A 208 -23.27 -4.85 -5.66
CA HIS A 208 -23.10 -5.93 -6.62
C HIS A 208 -22.98 -7.25 -5.84
N TRP A 209 -23.65 -8.32 -6.27
CA TRP A 209 -23.68 -9.59 -5.53
C TRP A 209 -22.27 -10.13 -5.21
N ALA A 210 -21.30 -9.91 -6.10
CA ALA A 210 -19.91 -10.29 -5.86
C ALA A 210 -19.29 -9.52 -4.67
N GLU A 211 -19.57 -8.22 -4.53
CA GLU A 211 -19.13 -7.44 -3.37
C GLU A 211 -19.73 -8.01 -2.08
N GLN A 212 -21.02 -8.40 -2.12
CA GLN A 212 -21.69 -9.01 -0.98
C GLN A 212 -21.00 -10.32 -0.57
N ILE A 213 -20.83 -11.27 -1.51
CA ILE A 213 -20.23 -12.59 -1.22
C ILE A 213 -18.83 -12.44 -0.63
N PHE A 214 -17.98 -11.58 -1.21
CA PHE A 214 -16.62 -11.41 -0.73
C PHE A 214 -16.48 -10.49 0.51
N SER A 215 -17.57 -9.83 0.94
CA SER A 215 -17.61 -9.02 2.17
C SER A 215 -18.01 -9.82 3.41
N LEU A 216 -18.62 -11.01 3.24
CA LEU A 216 -19.10 -11.82 4.36
C LEU A 216 -17.92 -12.47 5.11
N PRO A 217 -17.90 -12.39 6.46
CA PRO A 217 -16.92 -13.12 7.26
C PRO A 217 -17.12 -14.62 7.09
N LEU A 218 -16.05 -15.32 6.73
CA LEU A 218 -16.11 -16.76 6.45
C LEU A 218 -16.21 -17.56 7.77
N PRO A 219 -17.18 -18.49 7.89
CA PRO A 219 -17.46 -19.19 9.15
C PRO A 219 -16.43 -20.28 9.50
N SER A 220 -15.61 -20.73 8.55
CA SER A 220 -14.56 -21.74 8.78
C SER A 220 -13.40 -21.55 7.81
N ARG A 221 -12.17 -21.79 8.28
CA ARG A 221 -10.95 -21.81 7.46
C ARG A 221 -10.28 -23.17 7.61
N THR A 222 -10.68 -24.13 6.78
CA THR A 222 -10.01 -25.45 6.76
C THR A 222 -8.87 -25.43 5.76
N ALA A 223 -7.65 -25.74 6.21
CA ALA A 223 -6.48 -25.79 5.34
C ALA A 223 -6.63 -26.86 4.24
N LEU A 224 -6.30 -26.50 3.00
CA LEU A 224 -6.27 -27.43 1.88
C LEU A 224 -4.95 -28.21 1.87
N LYS A 225 -5.02 -29.51 1.55
CA LYS A 225 -3.90 -30.46 1.63
C LYS A 225 -2.78 -30.20 0.60
N HIS A 226 -3.07 -29.48 -0.48
CA HIS A 226 -2.13 -29.22 -1.57
C HIS A 226 -1.89 -27.72 -1.69
N GLN A 227 -0.76 -27.27 -1.14
CA GLN A 227 -0.35 -25.88 -1.08
C GLN A 227 0.70 -25.62 -2.17
N HIS A 228 0.23 -25.36 -3.38
CA HIS A 228 1.09 -24.82 -4.43
C HIS A 228 1.09 -23.29 -4.37
N SER A 229 2.19 -22.68 -4.78
CA SER A 229 2.28 -21.23 -4.91
C SER A 229 1.55 -20.77 -6.16
N SER A 230 0.74 -19.72 -6.05
CA SER A 230 0.07 -19.09 -7.20
C SER A 230 1.10 -18.59 -8.21
N LYS A 231 0.76 -18.64 -9.50
CA LYS A 231 1.64 -18.20 -10.59
C LYS A 231 0.85 -17.36 -11.60
N SER A 232 1.51 -16.37 -12.17
CA SER A 232 1.01 -15.61 -13.32
C SER A 232 1.98 -15.78 -14.49
N TYR A 233 1.44 -16.08 -15.67
CA TYR A 233 2.22 -16.42 -16.88
C TYR A 233 2.22 -15.29 -17.91
N GLY A 234 1.43 -14.23 -17.67
CA GLY A 234 1.44 -13.01 -18.46
C GLY A 234 0.64 -13.10 -19.78
N PRO A 235 0.78 -12.09 -20.65
CA PRO A 235 1.86 -11.08 -20.69
C PRO A 235 1.80 -10.07 -19.54
N HIS A 236 2.97 -9.67 -19.04
CA HIS A 236 3.12 -8.68 -17.98
C HIS A 236 3.59 -7.35 -18.54
N LEU A 237 2.93 -6.28 -18.15
CA LEU A 237 3.20 -4.92 -18.61
C LEU A 237 3.38 -3.97 -17.41
N PRO A 238 4.17 -2.89 -17.56
CA PRO A 238 4.18 -1.81 -16.59
C PRO A 238 2.81 -1.11 -16.53
N TRP A 239 2.53 -0.44 -15.39
CA TRP A 239 1.23 0.20 -15.16
C TRP A 239 0.83 1.20 -16.24
N ASN A 240 1.79 2.00 -16.74
CA ASN A 240 1.55 3.02 -17.76
C ASN A 240 1.02 2.45 -19.09
N GLN A 241 1.12 1.14 -19.31
CA GLN A 241 0.60 0.45 -20.48
C GLN A 241 -0.74 -0.26 -20.23
N ILE A 242 -1.23 -0.27 -18.98
CA ILE A 242 -2.54 -0.78 -18.60
C ILE A 242 -3.52 0.38 -18.50
N ARG A 243 -4.70 0.23 -19.10
CA ARG A 243 -5.78 1.23 -19.00
C ARG A 243 -6.92 0.68 -18.16
N MET A 244 -6.81 0.78 -16.85
CA MET A 244 -7.98 0.66 -15.97
C MET A 244 -8.77 1.98 -16.05
N PRO A 245 -10.05 1.97 -16.45
CA PRO A 245 -10.85 3.18 -16.52
C PRO A 245 -11.00 3.81 -15.13
N SER A 246 -10.95 5.14 -15.04
CA SER A 246 -11.13 5.86 -13.76
C SER A 246 -12.55 5.70 -13.19
N ASP A 247 -13.50 5.31 -14.02
CA ASP A 247 -14.90 5.00 -13.70
C ASP A 247 -15.13 3.50 -13.42
N ALA A 248 -14.07 2.71 -13.25
CA ALA A 248 -14.18 1.30 -12.91
C ALA A 248 -14.71 1.09 -11.48
N ARG A 249 -15.72 0.24 -11.33
CA ARG A 249 -16.24 -0.23 -10.04
C ARG A 249 -15.52 -1.52 -9.66
N VAL A 250 -14.68 -1.49 -8.64
CA VAL A 250 -14.02 -2.71 -8.15
C VAL A 250 -15.02 -3.57 -7.40
N LEU A 251 -15.11 -4.85 -7.79
CA LEU A 251 -16.01 -5.83 -7.21
C LEU A 251 -15.35 -6.55 -6.03
N PHE A 252 -14.12 -7.02 -6.20
CA PHE A 252 -13.33 -7.61 -5.10
C PHE A 252 -11.85 -7.64 -5.43
N MET A 253 -11.04 -7.83 -4.39
CA MET A 253 -9.61 -8.12 -4.50
C MET A 253 -9.28 -9.38 -3.73
N ARG A 254 -8.28 -10.11 -4.22
CA ARG A 254 -7.75 -11.27 -3.53
C ARG A 254 -6.22 -11.35 -3.63
N PRO A 255 -5.49 -11.24 -2.52
CA PRO A 255 -4.05 -11.46 -2.49
C PRO A 255 -3.73 -12.96 -2.47
N PHE A 256 -2.60 -13.30 -3.07
CA PHE A 256 -2.00 -14.63 -3.10
C PHE A 256 -0.50 -14.52 -2.83
N ASN A 257 0.11 -15.59 -2.32
CA ASN A 257 1.55 -15.67 -2.03
C ASN A 257 2.05 -14.46 -1.22
N GLU A 258 1.49 -14.21 -0.03
CA GLU A 258 1.90 -13.07 0.82
C GLU A 258 1.85 -11.72 0.08
N ARG A 259 0.82 -11.54 -0.75
CA ARG A 259 0.65 -10.35 -1.61
C ARG A 259 1.76 -10.19 -2.65
N GLN A 260 2.41 -11.26 -3.10
CA GLN A 260 3.23 -11.19 -4.31
C GLN A 260 2.34 -11.06 -5.55
N ILE A 261 1.19 -11.74 -5.57
CA ILE A 261 0.18 -11.66 -6.64
C ILE A 261 -1.11 -11.16 -6.03
N THR A 262 -1.75 -10.17 -6.65
CA THR A 262 -3.07 -9.70 -6.25
C THR A 262 -3.99 -9.71 -7.46
N LEU A 263 -5.11 -10.42 -7.35
CA LEU A 263 -6.20 -10.36 -8.32
C LEU A 263 -7.14 -9.22 -7.94
N ILE A 264 -7.46 -8.37 -8.91
CA ILE A 264 -8.42 -7.28 -8.81
C ILE A 264 -9.48 -7.54 -9.87
N VAL A 265 -10.73 -7.72 -9.45
CA VAL A 265 -11.85 -7.88 -10.37
C VAL A 265 -12.70 -6.63 -10.31
N TYR A 266 -12.93 -6.00 -11.47
CA TYR A 266 -13.69 -4.76 -11.56
C TYR A 266 -14.65 -4.80 -12.75
N GLN A 267 -15.69 -3.98 -12.69
CA GLN A 267 -16.60 -3.73 -13.79
C GLN A 267 -16.31 -2.35 -14.36
N SER A 268 -16.10 -2.23 -15.68
CA SER A 268 -15.97 -0.92 -16.31
C SER A 268 -17.34 -0.27 -16.47
N ALA A 269 -17.49 1.00 -16.10
CA ALA A 269 -18.75 1.72 -16.35
C ALA A 269 -18.99 2.02 -17.83
N ARG A 270 -17.95 1.95 -18.69
CA ARG A 270 -18.03 2.22 -20.13
C ARG A 270 -18.79 1.13 -20.89
N ASP A 271 -18.45 -0.12 -20.62
CA ASP A 271 -19.01 -1.29 -21.33
C ASP A 271 -19.83 -2.21 -20.41
N ARG A 272 -19.82 -1.96 -19.10
CA ARG A 272 -20.45 -2.79 -18.05
C ARG A 272 -19.91 -4.22 -18.02
N CYS A 273 -18.74 -4.48 -18.62
CA CYS A 273 -18.10 -5.78 -18.62
C CYS A 273 -17.15 -5.95 -17.42
N PRO A 274 -17.04 -7.17 -16.86
CA PRO A 274 -16.05 -7.47 -15.85
C PRO A 274 -14.67 -7.72 -16.44
N TYR A 275 -13.66 -7.26 -15.72
CA TYR A 275 -12.24 -7.37 -16.05
C TYR A 275 -11.47 -7.92 -14.87
N PHE A 276 -10.46 -8.71 -15.19
CA PHE A 276 -9.53 -9.34 -14.26
C PHE A 276 -8.17 -8.69 -14.46
N LEU A 277 -7.68 -8.03 -13.41
CA LEU A 277 -6.36 -7.41 -13.37
C LEU A 277 -5.51 -8.16 -12.35
N LEU A 278 -4.39 -8.70 -12.79
CA LEU A 278 -3.36 -9.23 -11.92
C LEU A 278 -2.29 -8.18 -11.71
N ARG A 279 -1.95 -7.92 -10.45
CA ARG A 279 -0.76 -7.17 -10.05
C ARG A 279 0.26 -8.15 -9.46
N ILE A 280 1.46 -8.18 -10.02
CA ILE A 280 2.55 -9.08 -9.65
C ILE A 280 3.73 -8.25 -9.16
N TYR A 281 4.27 -8.55 -7.99
CA TYR A 281 5.57 -8.03 -7.57
C TYR A 281 6.69 -8.94 -8.05
N HIS A 282 7.55 -8.41 -8.89
CA HIS A 282 8.75 -9.09 -9.35
C HIS A 282 9.95 -8.15 -9.27
N MET A 283 11.03 -8.58 -8.60
CA MET A 283 12.27 -7.80 -8.41
C MET A 283 12.04 -6.38 -7.88
N GLY A 284 11.12 -6.22 -6.92
CA GLY A 284 10.80 -4.90 -6.35
C GLY A 284 10.09 -3.95 -7.30
N SER A 285 9.50 -4.44 -8.40
CA SER A 285 8.66 -3.61 -9.28
C SER A 285 7.30 -4.26 -9.49
N PRO A 286 6.21 -3.47 -9.48
CA PRO A 286 4.89 -3.97 -9.81
C PRO A 286 4.75 -4.13 -11.33
N TRP A 287 4.27 -5.30 -11.73
CA TRP A 287 3.91 -5.65 -13.09
C TRP A 287 2.43 -6.03 -13.14
N PHE A 288 1.81 -5.87 -14.29
CA PHE A 288 0.37 -5.96 -14.42
C PHE A 288 -0.03 -6.79 -15.63
N SER A 289 -1.12 -7.52 -15.51
CA SER A 289 -1.77 -8.16 -16.65
C SER A 289 -3.28 -7.97 -16.55
N LEU A 290 -3.88 -7.48 -17.62
CA LEU A 290 -5.32 -7.21 -17.70
C LEU A 290 -5.97 -8.13 -18.72
N ARG A 291 -7.12 -8.70 -18.40
CA ARG A 291 -7.99 -9.44 -19.32
C ARG A 291 -9.46 -9.15 -19.02
N GLY A 292 -10.27 -9.02 -20.05
CA GLY A 292 -11.72 -9.08 -19.94
C GLY A 292 -12.15 -10.49 -19.56
N ALA A 293 -13.24 -10.62 -18.80
CA ALA A 293 -13.77 -11.95 -18.44
C ALA A 293 -14.13 -12.79 -19.66
N HIS A 294 -14.56 -12.13 -20.75
CA HIS A 294 -14.88 -12.77 -22.03
C HIS A 294 -13.65 -13.34 -22.77
N GLU A 295 -12.43 -12.99 -22.33
CA GLU A 295 -11.18 -13.49 -22.90
C GLU A 295 -10.62 -14.70 -22.15
N LEU A 296 -11.29 -15.11 -21.06
CA LEU A 296 -10.79 -16.10 -20.12
C LEU A 296 -11.68 -17.34 -20.05
N CYS A 297 -11.06 -18.51 -20.05
CA CYS A 297 -11.69 -19.76 -19.62
C CYS A 297 -11.21 -20.10 -18.21
N VAL A 298 -12.13 -20.41 -17.29
CA VAL A 298 -11.80 -20.71 -15.89
C VAL A 298 -12.03 -22.18 -15.63
N GLU A 299 -10.99 -22.85 -15.17
CA GLU A 299 -11.03 -24.26 -14.81
C GLU A 299 -10.58 -24.42 -13.36
N ARG A 300 -11.17 -25.39 -12.66
CA ARG A 300 -10.76 -25.73 -11.30
C ARG A 300 -9.91 -26.98 -11.32
N GLU A 301 -8.70 -26.88 -10.80
CA GLU A 301 -7.80 -28.01 -10.61
C GLU A 301 -7.46 -28.12 -9.12
N GLY A 302 -8.12 -29.06 -8.43
CA GLY A 302 -7.92 -29.29 -7.00
C GLY A 302 -8.24 -28.05 -6.14
N SER A 303 -7.21 -27.52 -5.48
CA SER A 303 -7.23 -26.30 -4.65
C SER A 303 -6.95 -25.02 -5.43
N SER A 304 -6.92 -25.08 -6.76
CA SER A 304 -6.52 -23.97 -7.60
C SER A 304 -7.54 -23.62 -8.68
N LEU A 305 -7.59 -22.33 -9.04
CA LEU A 305 -8.29 -21.84 -10.20
C LEU A 305 -7.29 -21.50 -11.29
N GLN A 306 -7.42 -22.19 -12.41
CA GLN A 306 -6.66 -21.95 -13.62
C GLN A 306 -7.47 -21.03 -14.53
N PHE A 307 -6.83 -19.96 -14.97
CA PHE A 307 -7.38 -19.05 -15.96
C PHE A 307 -6.60 -19.23 -17.25
N TRP A 308 -7.28 -19.59 -18.32
CA TRP A 308 -6.73 -19.78 -19.64
C TRP A 308 -7.12 -18.61 -20.54
N ARG A 309 -6.22 -18.22 -21.43
CA ARG A 309 -6.44 -17.19 -22.46
C ARG A 309 -6.10 -17.76 -23.83
N TRP A 310 -6.68 -17.20 -24.88
CA TRP A 310 -6.18 -17.45 -26.23
C TRP A 310 -4.87 -16.69 -26.49
N SER A 311 -3.94 -17.29 -27.21
CA SER A 311 -2.71 -16.65 -27.67
C SER A 311 -2.78 -16.44 -29.19
N PRO A 312 -3.04 -15.23 -29.69
CA PRO A 312 -3.16 -15.00 -31.13
C PRO A 312 -1.85 -15.29 -31.88
N ASN A 313 -0.69 -15.01 -31.26
CA ASN A 313 0.62 -15.27 -31.87
C ASN A 313 0.94 -16.77 -32.03
N GLU A 314 0.35 -17.62 -31.19
CA GLU A 314 0.67 -19.06 -31.16
C GLU A 314 -0.52 -19.93 -31.56
N GLY A 315 -1.69 -19.33 -31.81
CA GLY A 315 -2.89 -20.04 -32.24
C GLY A 315 -3.37 -21.11 -31.25
N CYS A 316 -3.11 -20.94 -29.94
CA CYS A 316 -3.46 -21.93 -28.93
C CYS A 316 -3.90 -21.30 -27.60
N ALA A 317 -4.60 -22.09 -26.79
CA ALA A 317 -4.92 -21.73 -25.42
C ALA A 317 -3.66 -21.79 -24.54
N LYS A 318 -3.48 -20.78 -23.71
CA LYS A 318 -2.37 -20.66 -22.76
C LYS A 318 -2.86 -20.32 -21.38
N LEU A 319 -2.22 -20.91 -20.38
CA LEU A 319 -2.47 -20.54 -19.01
C LEU A 319 -2.05 -19.08 -18.79
N TRP A 320 -2.98 -18.28 -18.27
CA TRP A 320 -2.79 -16.88 -17.92
C TRP A 320 -2.38 -16.74 -16.45
N ALA A 321 -3.08 -17.46 -15.58
CA ALA A 321 -2.79 -17.53 -14.16
C ALA A 321 -3.24 -18.85 -13.56
N ASN A 322 -2.52 -19.30 -12.55
CA ASN A 322 -2.93 -20.37 -11.65
C ASN A 322 -2.97 -19.80 -10.23
N LEU A 323 -4.16 -19.66 -9.67
CA LEU A 323 -4.39 -19.06 -8.36
C LEU A 323 -4.74 -20.16 -7.35
N CYS A 324 -3.80 -20.48 -6.47
CA CYS A 324 -3.93 -21.53 -5.48
C CYS A 324 -4.52 -20.98 -4.17
N PHE A 325 -5.52 -21.68 -3.64
CA PHE A 325 -6.20 -21.33 -2.41
C PHE A 325 -5.61 -22.18 -1.28
N MET A 326 -5.25 -21.53 -0.19
CA MET A 326 -4.62 -22.21 0.96
C MET A 326 -5.66 -22.83 1.90
N THR A 327 -6.87 -22.31 1.86
CA THR A 327 -7.99 -22.72 2.70
C THR A 327 -9.23 -22.93 1.83
N TRP A 328 -10.04 -23.92 2.21
CA TRP A 328 -11.41 -24.02 1.76
C TRP A 328 -12.20 -22.93 2.47
N GLU A 329 -13.02 -22.21 1.71
CA GLU A 329 -13.87 -21.09 2.15
C GLU A 329 -15.33 -21.44 1.95
#